data_AF-A0A7S0CXN8-F1
#
_entry.id   AF-A0A7S0CXN8-F1
#
_cell.length_a   1.000
_cell.length_b   1.000
_cell.length_c   1.000
_cell.angle_alpha   90.00
_cell.angle_beta   90.00
_cell.angle_gamma   90.00
#
_symmetry.space_group_name_H-M   'P 1'
#
loop_
_entity.id
_entity.type
_entity.pdbx_description
1 polymer ?
#
loop_
_entity_poly.entity_id
_entity_poly.type
_entity_poly.pdbx_seq_one_letter_code
_entity_poly.pdbx_strand_id
1 'polypeptide(L)'
;RRPRLGGGDGGDAMTSLSSGSRRAATGASADAHGASTSFTRAEVAARAAAGASVFVVDGDVIDFGGFAHPGGHAILRRHAGEDVSAVFHGRQAGEGRRYAHSDSARRMLRRLRVGTIAESRFSSPLSTKKKIVVNGDETKPTKRAECSPSRQLRDRRARGDKSLQNGGDRMTHTKNHLLHRGTETESPETETDRAPSSVGSDDDASREESFDDDPCKPKPRGDAFETTTKCSFASGADLRKPLFAQVGALGARGAYAAWVYEPESAVAKDAAKQQKPPTRSYDDRSSLRFFQNATLEFFSKSPWYLVPATWVPVALVSIADGWSEREGISKRDDVSGYVFVSIALFTFVAGYAAWSVMEYGFHRFVFHHVPSGRLGAQIHFLTHGCHHKAPGDTLRLTFPPAAAAPVVFFFQRAFRAVAMATFKGIARLVLMNEGLNESALERVRCAAFFFASFFFSGCLLGYVAYDCTHFALHVADGATLRLVDRLFGTSLARKKSKHLRHHFVDHARAFGISSERWDRLLRTEHACVS
;
A
#
# COMPACT_ATOMS: atom_id res chain seq x y z
N ARG A 1 40.30 5.27 -50.76
CA ARG A 1 39.81 4.85 -52.11
C ARG A 1 38.47 4.13 -51.94
N ARG A 2 37.46 4.45 -52.76
CA ARG A 2 36.40 3.50 -53.23
C ARG A 2 36.93 2.82 -54.52
N PRO A 3 36.39 1.70 -55.07
CA PRO A 3 34.98 1.36 -55.37
C PRO A 3 34.40 0.21 -54.49
N ARG A 4 33.12 -0.22 -54.51
CA ARG A 4 31.94 -0.11 -55.42
C ARG A 4 31.78 -1.27 -56.45
N LEU A 5 30.53 -1.47 -56.92
CA LEU A 5 29.94 -2.58 -57.72
C LEU A 5 29.42 -3.75 -56.85
N GLY A 6 28.25 -4.37 -57.07
CA GLY A 6 27.17 -4.19 -58.08
C GLY A 6 26.82 -5.52 -58.78
N GLY A 7 25.58 -5.87 -59.16
CA GLY A 7 24.25 -5.24 -59.00
C GLY A 7 23.18 -5.94 -59.88
N GLY A 8 21.90 -5.56 -59.77
CA GLY A 8 20.79 -5.99 -60.68
C GLY A 8 20.04 -7.29 -60.30
N ASP A 9 18.82 -7.56 -60.81
CA ASP A 9 17.87 -6.67 -61.52
C ASP A 9 16.43 -7.25 -61.59
N GLY A 10 15.43 -6.45 -62.04
CA GLY A 10 14.01 -6.80 -62.28
C GLY A 10 13.09 -6.68 -61.05
N GLY A 11 11.82 -6.24 -61.10
CA GLY A 11 10.84 -6.03 -62.20
C GLY A 11 9.62 -6.94 -61.95
N ASP A 12 8.34 -6.55 -61.86
CA ASP A 12 7.55 -5.36 -62.26
C ASP A 12 6.59 -4.93 -61.11
N ALA A 13 6.03 -3.72 -60.92
CA ALA A 13 5.50 -2.63 -61.77
C ALA A 13 4.00 -2.73 -62.15
N MET A 14 3.10 -2.10 -61.35
CA MET A 14 1.96 -1.26 -61.83
C MET A 14 1.13 -0.60 -60.70
N THR A 15 1.20 0.75 -60.66
CA THR A 15 0.15 1.76 -60.36
C THR A 15 -1.08 1.50 -59.46
N SER A 16 -1.25 2.35 -58.44
CA SER A 16 -2.37 3.34 -58.41
C SER A 16 -2.03 4.54 -57.49
N LEU A 17 -2.68 5.70 -57.67
CA LEU A 17 -2.32 6.99 -57.05
C LEU A 17 -3.51 7.63 -56.30
N SER A 18 -3.31 8.03 -55.03
CA SER A 18 -3.98 9.15 -54.34
C SER A 18 -3.28 9.38 -53.00
N SER A 19 -2.44 10.41 -52.85
CA SER A 19 -2.78 11.77 -52.36
C SER A 19 -3.21 11.81 -50.87
N GLY A 20 -2.46 12.53 -50.03
CA GLY A 20 -2.66 12.54 -48.57
C GLY A 20 -1.50 13.17 -47.77
N SER A 21 -1.51 14.50 -47.67
CA SER A 21 -0.50 15.37 -47.05
C SER A 21 0.20 14.85 -45.77
N ARG A 22 1.55 14.87 -45.74
CA ARG A 22 2.35 14.75 -44.52
C ARG A 22 2.37 16.09 -43.78
N ARG A 23 1.86 16.16 -42.54
CA ARG A 23 2.02 17.36 -41.70
C ARG A 23 3.40 17.38 -41.05
N ALA A 24 4.18 18.42 -41.34
CA ALA A 24 5.51 18.60 -40.78
C ALA A 24 5.47 18.97 -39.29
N ALA A 25 6.52 18.60 -38.55
CA ALA A 25 6.74 19.09 -37.20
C ALA A 25 7.40 20.47 -37.24
N THR A 26 6.84 21.44 -36.52
CA THR A 26 7.43 22.76 -36.29
C THR A 26 7.56 22.99 -34.79
N GLY A 27 8.80 22.98 -34.30
CA GLY A 27 9.08 23.50 -32.95
C GLY A 27 8.99 25.02 -32.97
N ALA A 28 8.35 25.60 -31.96
CA ALA A 28 8.36 27.03 -31.69
C ALA A 28 8.70 27.24 -30.21
N SER A 29 9.68 28.09 -29.93
CA SER A 29 10.16 28.37 -28.59
C SER A 29 9.62 29.70 -28.06
N ALA A 30 9.15 29.68 -26.81
CA ALA A 30 9.07 30.81 -25.88
C ALA A 30 8.17 32.02 -26.22
N ASP A 31 7.84 32.74 -25.14
CA ASP A 31 7.43 34.14 -25.06
C ASP A 31 6.21 34.63 -25.85
N ALA A 32 5.03 34.43 -25.24
CA ALA A 32 3.80 35.18 -25.55
C ALA A 32 3.00 35.51 -24.26
N HIS A 33 3.51 36.42 -23.43
CA HIS A 33 2.67 37.15 -22.46
C HIS A 33 1.99 38.32 -23.19
N GLY A 34 0.68 38.25 -23.46
CA GLY A 34 0.01 39.39 -24.10
C GLY A 34 -1.40 39.22 -24.69
N ALA A 35 -2.06 38.06 -24.59
CA ALA A 35 -3.44 37.91 -25.05
C ALA A 35 -4.26 36.99 -24.13
N SER A 36 -5.18 37.57 -23.34
CA SER A 36 -6.14 36.79 -22.57
C SER A 36 -7.32 36.39 -23.47
N THR A 37 -7.28 35.19 -24.05
CA THR A 37 -8.36 34.68 -24.90
C THR A 37 -9.69 34.74 -24.15
N SER A 38 -10.61 35.58 -24.63
CA SER A 38 -11.95 35.71 -24.09
C SER A 38 -12.87 34.67 -24.73
N PHE A 39 -13.70 34.03 -23.91
CA PHE A 39 -14.75 33.12 -24.37
C PHE A 39 -16.11 33.54 -23.83
N THR A 40 -17.18 33.25 -24.55
CA THR A 40 -18.54 33.26 -23.99
C THR A 40 -18.86 31.91 -23.34
N ARG A 41 -19.82 31.89 -22.42
CA ARG A 41 -20.30 30.62 -21.81
C ARG A 41 -20.85 29.66 -22.87
N ALA A 42 -21.48 30.19 -23.92
CA ALA A 42 -21.98 29.42 -25.06
C ALA A 42 -20.85 28.78 -25.89
N GLU A 43 -19.73 29.49 -26.11
CA GLU A 43 -18.56 28.93 -26.81
C GLU A 43 -17.88 27.81 -26.02
N VAL A 44 -17.79 27.92 -24.70
CA VAL A 44 -17.22 26.86 -23.84
C VAL A 44 -18.11 25.61 -23.88
N ALA A 45 -19.44 25.78 -23.82
CA ALA A 45 -20.40 24.68 -23.98
C ALA A 45 -20.34 24.06 -25.39
N ALA A 46 -20.27 24.86 -26.45
CA ALA A 46 -20.17 24.38 -27.83
C ALA A 46 -18.85 23.62 -28.09
N ARG A 47 -17.74 24.09 -27.52
CA ARG A 47 -16.44 23.38 -27.56
C ARG A 47 -16.52 22.03 -26.86
N ALA A 48 -17.17 21.96 -25.69
CA ALA A 48 -17.39 20.70 -24.99
C ALA A 48 -18.30 19.73 -25.75
N ALA A 49 -19.36 20.22 -26.39
CA ALA A 49 -20.22 19.43 -27.28
C ALA A 49 -19.46 18.89 -28.50
N ALA A 50 -18.46 19.63 -28.99
CA ALA A 50 -17.51 19.18 -30.02
C ALA A 50 -16.38 18.26 -29.48
N GLY A 51 -16.45 17.82 -28.22
CA GLY A 51 -15.53 16.87 -27.60
C GLY A 51 -14.33 17.48 -26.87
N ALA A 52 -14.21 18.80 -26.78
CA ALA A 52 -13.11 19.44 -26.06
C ALA A 52 -13.25 19.26 -24.53
N SER A 53 -12.14 18.95 -23.86
CA SER A 53 -12.12 18.77 -22.41
C SER A 53 -11.97 20.12 -21.69
N VAL A 54 -13.02 20.95 -21.72
CA VAL A 54 -13.02 22.30 -21.10
C VAL A 54 -14.15 22.52 -20.09
N PHE A 55 -13.91 23.33 -19.05
CA PHE A 55 -14.93 23.85 -18.11
C PHE A 55 -14.55 25.24 -17.58
N VAL A 56 -15.43 25.88 -16.80
CA VAL A 56 -15.17 27.19 -16.14
C VAL A 56 -15.01 27.02 -14.62
N VAL A 57 -14.00 27.69 -14.04
CA VAL A 57 -13.85 27.89 -12.58
C VAL A 57 -13.46 29.33 -12.29
N ASP A 58 -14.21 30.00 -11.42
CA ASP A 58 -13.99 31.38 -10.96
C ASP A 58 -13.81 32.40 -12.12
N GLY A 59 -14.44 32.12 -13.27
CA GLY A 59 -14.33 32.90 -14.51
C GLY A 59 -13.20 32.47 -15.45
N ASP A 60 -12.21 31.70 -14.98
CA ASP A 60 -11.15 31.13 -15.82
C ASP A 60 -11.68 29.92 -16.61
N VAL A 61 -11.34 29.84 -17.90
CA VAL A 61 -11.63 28.67 -18.75
C VAL A 61 -10.45 27.72 -18.70
N ILE A 62 -10.70 26.47 -18.30
CA ILE A 62 -9.71 25.45 -17.99
C ILE A 62 -9.78 24.31 -19.01
N ASP A 63 -8.65 23.93 -19.59
CA ASP A 63 -8.50 22.67 -20.35
C ASP A 63 -7.98 21.57 -19.42
N PHE A 64 -8.70 20.45 -19.35
CA PHE A 64 -8.35 19.29 -18.53
C PHE A 64 -8.00 18.04 -19.33
N GLY A 65 -7.89 18.11 -20.66
CA GLY A 65 -7.65 16.93 -21.51
C GLY A 65 -6.36 16.18 -21.20
N GLY A 66 -5.32 16.88 -20.75
CA GLY A 66 -4.07 16.29 -20.25
C GLY A 66 -4.01 16.08 -18.73
N PHE A 67 -5.09 16.35 -17.98
CA PHE A 67 -5.04 16.45 -16.52
C PHE A 67 -5.54 15.20 -15.78
N ALA A 68 -4.61 14.52 -15.09
CA ALA A 68 -4.90 13.38 -14.22
C ALA A 68 -5.54 13.81 -12.89
N HIS A 69 -6.87 14.00 -12.89
CA HIS A 69 -7.63 14.35 -11.68
C HIS A 69 -7.72 13.19 -10.67
N PRO A 70 -7.50 13.40 -9.35
CA PRO A 70 -7.57 12.34 -8.34
C PRO A 70 -8.94 11.64 -8.19
N GLY A 71 -10.04 12.30 -8.60
CA GLY A 71 -11.37 11.69 -8.67
C GLY A 71 -11.63 10.88 -9.96
N GLY A 72 -10.64 10.80 -10.85
CA GLY A 72 -10.77 10.21 -12.18
C GLY A 72 -11.30 11.20 -13.23
N HIS A 73 -10.89 10.99 -14.48
CA HIS A 73 -11.24 11.84 -15.64
C HIS A 73 -12.73 11.76 -16.03
N ALA A 74 -13.46 10.75 -15.52
CA ALA A 74 -14.89 10.59 -15.73
C ALA A 74 -15.74 11.63 -14.98
N ILE A 75 -15.24 12.21 -13.88
CA ILE A 75 -15.93 13.31 -13.19
C ILE A 75 -15.80 14.60 -14.00
N LEU A 76 -14.61 14.93 -14.49
CA LEU A 76 -14.40 16.15 -15.28
C LEU A 76 -15.20 16.14 -16.59
N ARG A 77 -15.27 14.99 -17.28
CA ARG A 77 -16.09 14.83 -18.49
C ARG A 77 -17.60 14.97 -18.27
N ARG A 78 -18.12 14.81 -17.04
CA ARG A 78 -19.55 15.06 -16.73
C ARG A 78 -19.90 16.54 -16.66
N HIS A 79 -18.91 17.39 -16.39
CA HIS A 79 -19.06 18.84 -16.27
C HIS A 79 -18.36 19.59 -17.41
N ALA A 80 -18.09 18.90 -18.53
CA ALA A 80 -17.49 19.53 -19.71
C ALA A 80 -18.49 20.57 -20.27
N GLY A 81 -18.04 21.81 -20.43
CA GLY A 81 -18.87 22.95 -20.85
C GLY A 81 -19.52 23.72 -19.71
N GLU A 82 -19.51 23.20 -18.48
CA GLU A 82 -20.21 23.79 -17.33
C GLU A 82 -19.35 24.79 -16.53
N ASP A 83 -20.00 25.53 -15.64
CA ASP A 83 -19.35 26.32 -14.58
C ASP A 83 -19.34 25.53 -13.27
N VAL A 84 -18.17 24.99 -12.94
CA VAL A 84 -17.98 24.14 -11.76
C VAL A 84 -17.49 24.92 -10.55
N SER A 85 -17.49 26.26 -10.57
CA SER A 85 -17.02 27.09 -9.43
C SER A 85 -17.72 26.72 -8.12
N ALA A 86 -19.04 26.52 -8.16
CA ALA A 86 -19.82 26.10 -6.99
C ALA A 86 -19.42 24.71 -6.47
N VAL A 87 -19.11 23.77 -7.37
CA VAL A 87 -18.65 22.40 -7.02
C VAL A 87 -17.23 22.44 -6.48
N PHE A 88 -16.34 23.20 -7.11
CA PHE A 88 -14.93 23.37 -6.75
C PHE A 88 -14.76 23.94 -5.32
N HIS A 89 -15.59 24.92 -4.95
CA HIS A 89 -15.66 25.47 -3.58
C HIS A 89 -16.60 24.71 -2.63
N GLY A 90 -17.22 23.60 -3.07
CA GLY A 90 -18.06 22.74 -2.24
C GLY A 90 -19.38 23.36 -1.75
N ARG A 91 -19.98 24.26 -2.54
CA ARG A 91 -21.20 25.04 -2.19
C ARG A 91 -22.49 24.61 -2.91
N GLN A 92 -22.55 23.42 -3.51
CA GLN A 92 -23.80 22.95 -4.12
C GLN A 92 -24.73 22.36 -3.05
N ALA A 93 -26.01 22.78 -3.06
CA ALA A 93 -27.03 22.26 -2.17
C ALA A 93 -27.76 21.08 -2.84
N GLY A 94 -27.61 19.88 -2.29
CA GLY A 94 -28.30 18.67 -2.76
C GLY A 94 -27.56 17.38 -2.44
N GLU A 95 -26.24 17.33 -2.69
CA GLU A 95 -25.43 16.11 -2.48
C GLU A 95 -24.53 16.18 -1.25
N GLY A 96 -24.58 15.13 -0.42
CA GLY A 96 -23.91 15.07 0.89
C GLY A 96 -22.39 14.84 0.88
N ARG A 97 -21.63 15.43 -0.05
CA ARG A 97 -20.15 15.28 -0.11
C ARG A 97 -19.44 16.63 -0.30
N ARG A 98 -19.03 17.25 0.82
CA ARG A 98 -18.23 18.49 0.83
C ARG A 98 -16.76 18.19 0.53
N TYR A 99 -16.31 18.45 -0.69
CA TYR A 99 -14.88 18.45 -1.05
C TYR A 99 -14.48 19.81 -1.64
N ALA A 100 -14.22 20.79 -0.78
CA ALA A 100 -13.64 22.06 -1.19
C ALA A 100 -12.17 21.86 -1.60
N HIS A 101 -11.78 22.41 -2.75
CA HIS A 101 -10.44 22.21 -3.30
C HIS A 101 -9.40 23.12 -2.63
N SER A 102 -8.26 22.54 -2.23
CA SER A 102 -7.18 23.27 -1.55
C SER A 102 -6.51 24.34 -2.43
N ASP A 103 -5.78 25.28 -1.81
CA ASP A 103 -5.00 26.29 -2.54
C ASP A 103 -3.94 25.70 -3.48
N SER A 104 -3.51 24.45 -3.26
CA SER A 104 -2.61 23.78 -4.20
C SER A 104 -3.32 23.35 -5.49
N ALA A 105 -4.61 23.06 -5.44
CA ALA A 105 -5.43 22.84 -6.64
C ALA A 105 -5.68 24.16 -7.37
N ARG A 106 -5.97 25.26 -6.65
CA ARG A 106 -6.06 26.62 -7.23
C ARG A 106 -4.78 27.04 -7.96
N ARG A 107 -3.61 26.68 -7.42
CA ARG A 107 -2.31 26.88 -8.10
C ARG A 107 -2.12 25.98 -9.33
N MET A 108 -2.73 24.80 -9.38
CA MET A 108 -2.68 23.91 -10.54
C MET A 108 -3.58 24.41 -11.67
N LEU A 109 -4.80 24.88 -11.38
CA LEU A 109 -5.72 25.41 -12.40
C LEU A 109 -5.10 26.53 -13.24
N ARG A 110 -4.28 27.40 -12.64
CA ARG A 110 -3.56 28.46 -13.38
C ARG A 110 -2.57 27.96 -14.43
N ARG A 111 -2.17 26.68 -14.41
CA ARG A 111 -1.36 26.02 -15.46
C ARG A 111 -2.20 25.37 -16.56
N LEU A 112 -3.50 25.24 -16.33
CA LEU A 112 -4.49 24.61 -17.20
C LEU A 112 -5.46 25.63 -17.81
N ARG A 113 -5.32 26.92 -17.45
CA ARG A 113 -6.13 28.02 -17.97
C ARG A 113 -5.79 28.30 -19.43
N VAL A 114 -6.80 28.23 -20.29
CA VAL A 114 -6.73 28.56 -21.73
C VAL A 114 -7.41 29.89 -22.08
N GLY A 115 -8.14 30.51 -21.14
CA GLY A 115 -8.77 31.80 -21.34
C GLY A 115 -9.59 32.27 -20.14
N THR A 116 -10.52 33.19 -20.38
CA THR A 116 -11.43 33.77 -19.37
C THR A 116 -12.80 34.01 -19.97
N ILE A 117 -13.87 33.93 -19.18
CA ILE A 117 -15.20 34.30 -19.63
C ILE A 117 -15.30 35.83 -19.79
N ALA A 118 -15.73 36.28 -20.96
CA ALA A 118 -16.18 37.65 -21.16
C ALA A 118 -17.66 37.76 -20.78
N GLU A 119 -17.96 38.61 -19.79
CA GLU A 119 -19.35 38.89 -19.41
C GLU A 119 -20.00 39.85 -20.42
N SER A 120 -21.18 39.46 -20.91
CA SER A 120 -21.97 40.26 -21.84
C SER A 120 -22.54 41.50 -21.16
N ARG A 121 -21.96 42.67 -21.42
CA ARG A 121 -22.46 43.97 -20.94
C ARG A 121 -23.76 44.38 -21.67
N PHE A 122 -24.89 43.75 -21.35
CA PHE A 122 -26.20 44.28 -21.76
C PHE A 122 -27.27 44.20 -20.65
N SER A 123 -27.80 45.40 -20.39
CA SER A 123 -28.96 45.80 -19.58
C SER A 123 -30.02 44.73 -19.22
N SER A 124 -30.42 44.76 -17.94
CA SER A 124 -31.78 44.38 -17.49
C SER A 124 -32.48 45.64 -16.94
N PRO A 125 -33.80 45.82 -17.17
CA PRO A 125 -34.54 47.04 -16.81
C PRO A 125 -34.83 47.15 -15.30
N LEU A 126 -35.27 48.35 -14.88
CA LEU A 126 -35.52 48.69 -13.48
C LEU A 126 -36.71 47.93 -12.87
N SER A 127 -36.62 47.61 -11.58
CA SER A 127 -37.77 47.66 -10.69
C SER A 127 -37.39 48.20 -9.30
N THR A 128 -38.05 49.30 -8.95
CA THR A 128 -37.92 50.15 -7.76
C THR A 128 -37.58 49.50 -6.42
N LYS A 129 -36.63 50.11 -5.70
CA LYS A 129 -36.83 50.45 -4.27
C LYS A 129 -36.76 51.96 -4.07
N LYS A 130 -37.70 52.49 -3.29
CA LYS A 130 -37.96 53.93 -3.17
C LYS A 130 -36.96 54.58 -2.20
N LYS A 131 -36.30 55.65 -2.63
CA LYS A 131 -35.39 56.46 -1.80
C LYS A 131 -36.23 57.46 -0.98
N ILE A 132 -35.93 57.60 0.32
CA ILE A 132 -36.30 58.76 1.13
C ILE A 132 -34.99 59.47 1.49
N VAL A 133 -35.00 60.82 1.46
CA VAL A 133 -33.81 61.67 1.59
C VAL A 133 -34.13 62.81 2.54
N VAL A 134 -33.22 63.08 3.49
CA VAL A 134 -33.03 64.40 4.11
C VAL A 134 -31.53 64.57 4.36
N ASN A 135 -30.94 65.59 3.71
CA ASN A 135 -29.80 66.50 4.05
C ASN A 135 -28.55 65.93 4.79
N GLY A 136 -27.32 66.45 4.66
CA GLY A 136 -26.87 67.81 4.31
C GLY A 136 -26.71 68.65 5.60
N ASP A 137 -25.60 69.35 5.88
CA ASP A 137 -24.34 69.54 5.13
C ASP A 137 -23.16 69.83 6.10
N GLU A 138 -22.03 70.36 5.62
CA GLU A 138 -20.78 70.67 6.33
C GLU A 138 -20.86 71.29 7.75
N THR A 139 -19.90 70.95 8.63
CA THR A 139 -18.95 71.94 9.21
C THR A 139 -17.77 71.31 9.97
N LYS A 140 -16.67 72.07 10.07
CA LYS A 140 -15.41 71.85 10.86
C LYS A 140 -15.34 72.89 12.00
N PRO A 141 -14.39 72.90 12.96
CA PRO A 141 -12.98 72.43 12.96
C PRO A 141 -12.72 71.35 14.06
N THR A 142 -11.63 71.16 14.84
CA THR A 142 -10.38 71.92 15.14
C THR A 142 -9.17 71.02 15.47
N LYS A 143 -8.51 71.19 16.64
CA LYS A 143 -7.24 70.60 17.15
C LYS A 143 -7.32 70.61 18.70
N ARG A 144 -6.52 69.92 19.53
CA ARG A 144 -5.07 69.59 19.57
C ARG A 144 -4.88 68.31 20.44
N ALA A 145 -3.76 67.59 20.53
CA ALA A 145 -2.41 67.75 19.98
C ALA A 145 -1.69 66.38 19.77
N GLU A 146 -0.58 66.40 19.02
CA GLU A 146 0.74 65.72 19.18
C GLU A 146 0.90 64.46 20.09
N CYS A 147 1.81 63.49 19.84
CA CYS A 147 2.95 63.42 18.90
C CYS A 147 3.34 61.96 18.48
N SER A 148 4.41 61.83 17.68
CA SER A 148 5.14 60.59 17.29
C SER A 148 6.58 60.63 17.91
N PRO A 149 7.61 59.79 17.59
CA PRO A 149 7.74 58.68 16.62
C PRO A 149 8.49 57.43 17.17
N SER A 150 9.18 56.65 16.33
CA SER A 150 9.74 55.30 16.59
C SER A 150 11.25 55.14 16.35
N ARG A 151 11.91 54.18 17.05
CA ARG A 151 13.23 53.52 16.76
C ARG A 151 13.47 52.39 17.79
N GLN A 152 13.79 51.13 17.43
CA GLN A 152 15.04 50.49 16.95
C GLN A 152 16.04 49.97 18.02
N LEU A 153 16.28 48.64 17.98
CA LEU A 153 17.55 47.89 18.14
C LEU A 153 18.41 48.02 19.42
N ARG A 154 18.76 46.85 20.01
CA ARG A 154 20.17 46.36 20.08
C ARG A 154 20.34 44.93 20.63
N ASP A 155 21.48 44.33 20.25
CA ASP A 155 22.05 43.05 20.69
C ASP A 155 23.13 43.24 21.78
N ARG A 156 23.34 42.25 22.68
CA ARG A 156 24.63 41.53 22.91
C ARG A 156 24.63 40.54 24.11
N ARG A 157 25.67 39.68 24.16
CA ARG A 157 25.91 38.58 25.11
C ARG A 157 26.81 38.98 26.30
N ALA A 158 26.76 38.25 27.44
CA ALA A 158 27.91 37.48 28.00
C ALA A 158 27.71 36.84 29.42
N ARG A 159 28.03 35.52 29.52
CA ARG A 159 28.73 34.74 30.60
C ARG A 159 28.31 34.77 32.11
N GLY A 160 28.58 33.64 32.78
CA GLY A 160 28.53 33.41 34.25
C GLY A 160 27.50 32.34 34.63
N ASP A 161 27.76 31.02 34.70
CA ASP A 161 28.79 30.21 35.41
C ASP A 161 28.47 29.93 36.90
N LYS A 162 28.19 28.65 37.22
CA LYS A 162 28.44 27.95 38.49
C LYS A 162 28.13 26.44 38.41
N SER A 163 28.68 25.66 39.35
CA SER A 163 28.79 24.19 39.32
C SER A 163 28.17 23.50 40.55
N LEU A 164 28.07 22.15 40.47
CA LEU A 164 27.94 21.07 41.51
C LEU A 164 27.04 19.95 40.90
N GLN A 165 27.40 18.66 40.68
CA GLN A 165 28.19 17.59 41.34
C GLN A 165 27.40 16.58 42.22
N ASN A 166 27.45 15.32 41.76
CA ASN A 166 27.49 14.02 42.48
C ASN A 166 26.27 13.41 43.19
N GLY A 167 26.28 12.06 43.26
CA GLY A 167 25.27 11.16 43.85
C GLY A 167 24.27 10.62 42.81
N GLY A 168 24.01 9.30 42.62
CA GLY A 168 24.46 8.09 43.35
C GLY A 168 23.59 7.77 44.58
N ASP A 169 23.22 6.52 44.89
CA ASP A 169 23.33 5.23 44.17
C ASP A 169 22.36 4.19 44.82
N ARG A 170 22.10 3.07 44.13
CA ARG A 170 21.69 1.74 44.66
C ARG A 170 20.29 1.49 45.25
N MET A 171 19.89 0.21 45.16
CA MET A 171 18.68 -0.43 45.72
C MET A 171 18.81 -0.77 47.22
N THR A 172 17.68 -1.01 47.93
CA THR A 172 17.40 -2.30 48.63
C THR A 172 15.96 -2.45 49.18
N HIS A 173 15.27 -3.51 48.74
CA HIS A 173 14.50 -4.54 49.49
C HIS A 173 13.57 -4.29 50.73
N THR A 174 12.51 -5.15 50.76
CA THR A 174 11.83 -5.83 51.90
C THR A 174 10.84 -5.13 52.86
N LYS A 175 9.54 -5.50 52.76
CA LYS A 175 8.75 -6.38 53.67
C LYS A 175 7.30 -6.50 53.12
N ASN A 176 6.57 -7.63 53.11
CA ASN A 176 6.08 -8.55 54.17
C ASN A 176 5.07 -7.92 55.16
N HIS A 177 3.98 -8.56 55.62
CA HIS A 177 3.19 -9.74 55.17
C HIS A 177 1.96 -9.92 56.13
N LEU A 178 0.71 -10.10 55.67
CA LEU A 178 -0.47 -10.49 56.51
C LEU A 178 -1.72 -10.78 55.63
N LEU A 179 -2.73 -11.59 56.00
CA LEU A 179 -2.79 -12.95 56.57
C LEU A 179 -4.25 -13.51 56.49
N HIS A 180 -4.50 -14.72 57.03
CA HIS A 180 -5.70 -15.61 56.92
C HIS A 180 -5.75 -16.48 55.64
N ARG A 181 -5.67 -17.82 55.65
CA ARG A 181 -5.74 -18.95 56.64
C ARG A 181 -7.12 -19.58 56.89
N GLY A 182 -7.22 -20.86 56.47
CA GLY A 182 -8.15 -21.93 56.86
C GLY A 182 -7.74 -23.20 56.08
N THR A 183 -6.91 -24.10 56.66
CA THR A 183 -7.29 -25.36 57.35
C THR A 183 -7.93 -26.39 56.40
N GLU A 184 -7.17 -27.38 55.88
CA GLU A 184 -6.97 -28.76 56.45
C GLU A 184 -8.17 -29.69 56.07
N THR A 185 -8.06 -30.95 55.62
CA THR A 185 -7.12 -32.07 55.93
C THR A 185 -6.69 -32.93 54.68
N GLU A 186 -6.51 -34.26 54.79
CA GLU A 186 -5.50 -35.08 54.06
C GLU A 186 -6.03 -36.22 53.12
N SER A 187 -5.11 -36.96 52.46
CA SER A 187 -5.23 -37.99 51.38
C SER A 187 -5.34 -39.47 51.91
N PRO A 188 -5.10 -40.60 51.17
CA PRO A 188 -4.79 -40.91 49.73
C PRO A 188 -5.52 -42.18 49.14
N GLU A 189 -4.87 -42.97 48.25
CA GLU A 189 -5.16 -44.36 47.72
C GLU A 189 -6.12 -44.48 46.48
N THR A 190 -5.79 -45.04 45.28
CA THR A 190 -5.36 -46.39 44.74
C THR A 190 -6.50 -47.42 44.56
N GLU A 191 -6.63 -48.31 43.54
CA GLU A 191 -5.80 -48.72 42.37
C GLU A 191 -6.60 -49.49 41.24
N THR A 192 -6.03 -49.64 40.02
CA THR A 192 -6.20 -50.69 38.94
C THR A 192 -7.55 -51.17 38.29
N ASP A 193 -7.48 -51.41 36.96
CA ASP A 193 -8.09 -52.48 36.10
C ASP A 193 -9.62 -52.80 36.09
N ARG A 194 -10.31 -53.21 35.00
CA ARG A 194 -9.94 -54.04 33.80
C ARG A 194 -10.98 -53.94 32.63
N ALA A 195 -10.69 -54.52 31.46
CA ALA A 195 -11.60 -54.78 30.30
C ALA A 195 -11.78 -56.33 30.08
N PRO A 196 -12.35 -56.95 28.97
CA PRO A 196 -12.68 -56.48 27.59
C PRO A 196 -13.93 -57.14 26.89
N SER A 197 -13.89 -57.31 25.54
CA SER A 197 -14.83 -57.96 24.55
C SER A 197 -16.03 -57.13 24.03
N SER A 198 -16.44 -56.99 22.74
CA SER A 198 -16.24 -57.63 21.39
C SER A 198 -17.34 -58.66 20.98
N VAL A 199 -17.79 -58.86 19.72
CA VAL A 199 -17.25 -58.68 18.33
C VAL A 199 -18.39 -58.31 17.31
N GLY A 200 -18.09 -57.85 16.08
CA GLY A 200 -19.02 -57.67 14.92
C GLY A 200 -19.01 -56.24 14.31
N SER A 201 -18.70 -55.91 13.04
CA SER A 201 -18.49 -56.67 11.77
C SER A 201 -19.80 -57.02 11.00
N ASP A 202 -20.02 -56.83 9.67
CA ASP A 202 -19.21 -56.25 8.54
C ASP A 202 -20.05 -55.67 7.34
N ASP A 203 -19.41 -54.85 6.49
CA ASP A 203 -19.43 -54.67 5.01
C ASP A 203 -20.56 -54.09 4.06
N ASP A 204 -20.08 -53.15 3.21
CA ASP A 204 -20.23 -52.87 1.75
C ASP A 204 -21.56 -52.38 1.05
N ALA A 205 -21.47 -52.15 -0.27
CA ALA A 205 -22.07 -50.98 -0.96
C ALA A 205 -23.02 -51.22 -2.17
N SER A 206 -23.66 -50.11 -2.60
CA SER A 206 -24.08 -49.74 -3.97
C SER A 206 -25.18 -50.52 -4.72
N ARG A 207 -26.13 -49.76 -5.34
CA ARG A 207 -26.79 -50.10 -6.62
C ARG A 207 -27.43 -48.85 -7.28
N GLU A 208 -27.45 -48.82 -8.62
CA GLU A 208 -28.19 -47.86 -9.47
C GLU A 208 -29.39 -48.54 -10.15
N GLU A 209 -30.44 -47.78 -10.51
CA GLU A 209 -31.50 -48.05 -11.52
C GLU A 209 -32.53 -46.89 -11.45
N SER A 210 -33.28 -46.47 -12.49
CA SER A 210 -33.10 -46.49 -13.96
C SER A 210 -34.08 -45.45 -14.61
N PHE A 211 -34.06 -45.32 -15.94
CA PHE A 211 -34.92 -44.39 -16.72
C PHE A 211 -36.40 -44.80 -16.82
N ASP A 212 -37.31 -43.83 -17.02
CA ASP A 212 -38.24 -43.74 -18.18
C ASP A 212 -39.06 -42.43 -18.15
N ASP A 213 -39.73 -42.07 -19.27
CA ASP A 213 -40.19 -40.69 -19.60
C ASP A 213 -41.59 -40.65 -20.29
N ASP A 214 -42.00 -39.45 -20.77
CA ASP A 214 -43.08 -39.19 -21.77
C ASP A 214 -44.58 -39.06 -21.28
N PRO A 215 -45.57 -38.51 -22.07
CA PRO A 215 -46.16 -37.22 -21.65
C PRO A 215 -47.66 -36.95 -21.94
N CYS A 216 -48.37 -36.17 -21.10
CA CYS A 216 -49.47 -35.28 -21.57
C CYS A 216 -49.93 -34.18 -20.57
N LYS A 217 -50.95 -33.39 -20.97
CA LYS A 217 -51.46 -32.12 -20.36
C LYS A 217 -53.00 -32.17 -20.19
N PRO A 218 -53.72 -31.20 -19.54
CA PRO A 218 -53.31 -30.19 -18.52
C PRO A 218 -54.35 -29.88 -17.37
N LYS A 219 -53.92 -29.07 -16.36
CA LYS A 219 -54.71 -28.08 -15.56
C LYS A 219 -55.76 -28.59 -14.50
N PRO A 220 -56.27 -27.75 -13.55
CA PRO A 220 -55.72 -26.49 -12.97
C PRO A 220 -55.95 -26.27 -11.42
N ARG A 221 -55.29 -25.23 -10.85
CA ARG A 221 -55.49 -24.63 -9.48
C ARG A 221 -55.02 -25.51 -8.31
N GLY A 222 -54.55 -25.01 -7.16
CA GLY A 222 -53.88 -23.76 -6.77
C GLY A 222 -52.60 -24.14 -5.97
N ASP A 223 -51.72 -23.28 -5.46
CA ASP A 223 -51.83 -21.85 -5.11
C ASP A 223 -50.53 -21.08 -5.42
N ALA A 224 -50.47 -19.79 -5.10
CA ALA A 224 -49.31 -18.94 -5.34
C ALA A 224 -48.18 -19.19 -4.31
N PHE A 225 -47.12 -19.87 -4.73
CA PHE A 225 -45.81 -19.64 -4.13
C PHE A 225 -45.04 -18.62 -4.99
N GLU A 226 -44.62 -17.53 -4.35
CA GLU A 226 -44.06 -16.36 -5.04
C GLU A 226 -42.75 -16.70 -5.74
N THR A 227 -42.52 -16.11 -6.92
CA THR A 227 -41.39 -16.47 -7.79
C THR A 227 -40.06 -16.36 -7.06
N THR A 228 -39.33 -17.48 -6.97
CA THR A 228 -37.94 -17.48 -6.50
C THR A 228 -37.08 -16.66 -7.45
N THR A 229 -36.87 -15.40 -7.08
CA THR A 229 -36.02 -14.44 -7.78
C THR A 229 -34.72 -15.10 -8.21
N LYS A 230 -34.42 -15.07 -9.52
CA LYS A 230 -33.09 -15.37 -10.07
C LYS A 230 -32.10 -14.33 -9.53
N CYS A 231 -31.65 -14.55 -8.30
CA CYS A 231 -30.66 -13.72 -7.63
C CYS A 231 -29.40 -13.69 -8.50
N SER A 232 -28.80 -12.50 -8.66
CA SER A 232 -27.79 -12.22 -9.68
C SER A 232 -26.44 -12.92 -9.39
N PHE A 233 -26.36 -14.22 -9.70
CA PHE A 233 -25.18 -15.07 -9.51
C PHE A 233 -23.97 -14.75 -10.44
N ALA A 234 -23.98 -13.58 -11.09
CA ALA A 234 -22.98 -13.15 -12.06
C ALA A 234 -21.89 -12.21 -11.49
N SER A 235 -21.98 -11.78 -10.22
CA SER A 235 -21.18 -10.65 -9.70
C SER A 235 -20.58 -10.87 -8.30
N GLY A 236 -19.42 -11.54 -8.25
CA GLY A 236 -18.49 -11.50 -7.10
C GLY A 236 -18.91 -12.22 -5.81
N ALA A 237 -18.19 -11.92 -4.72
CA ALA A 237 -18.47 -12.38 -3.35
C ALA A 237 -19.13 -11.29 -2.49
N ASP A 238 -19.99 -11.70 -1.55
CA ASP A 238 -20.71 -10.81 -0.63
C ASP A 238 -19.78 -10.37 0.52
N LEU A 239 -19.27 -9.13 0.42
CA LEU A 239 -18.36 -8.51 1.41
C LEU A 239 -18.96 -8.38 2.81
N ARG A 240 -20.30 -8.50 2.96
CA ARG A 240 -20.98 -8.46 4.26
C ARG A 240 -20.90 -9.79 5.02
N LYS A 241 -20.44 -10.87 4.35
CA LYS A 241 -20.34 -12.24 4.86
C LYS A 241 -18.87 -12.68 4.92
N PRO A 242 -18.49 -13.62 5.79
CA PRO A 242 -17.14 -14.17 5.85
C PRO A 242 -16.60 -14.62 4.49
N LEU A 243 -15.44 -14.08 4.11
CA LEU A 243 -14.91 -14.20 2.75
C LEU A 243 -14.18 -15.52 2.47
N PHE A 244 -13.57 -16.18 3.46
CA PHE A 244 -12.64 -17.29 3.21
C PHE A 244 -13.27 -18.46 2.41
N ALA A 245 -14.51 -18.84 2.73
CA ALA A 245 -15.25 -19.87 1.98
C ALA A 245 -15.70 -19.38 0.58
N GLN A 246 -16.05 -18.09 0.45
CA GLN A 246 -16.46 -17.47 -0.81
C GLN A 246 -15.28 -17.37 -1.79
N VAL A 247 -14.10 -16.99 -1.30
CA VAL A 247 -12.83 -16.98 -2.03
C VAL A 247 -12.50 -18.36 -2.60
N GLY A 248 -12.62 -19.42 -1.80
CA GLY A 248 -12.44 -20.79 -2.30
C GLY A 248 -13.46 -21.15 -3.39
N ALA A 249 -14.71 -20.72 -3.25
CA ALA A 249 -15.74 -20.92 -4.27
C ALA A 249 -15.51 -20.09 -5.56
N LEU A 250 -14.86 -18.92 -5.49
CA LEU A 250 -14.39 -18.17 -6.67
C LEU A 250 -13.19 -18.86 -7.34
N GLY A 251 -12.25 -19.38 -6.55
CA GLY A 251 -11.08 -20.11 -7.04
C GLY A 251 -11.43 -21.38 -7.80
N ALA A 252 -12.46 -22.11 -7.35
CA ALA A 252 -13.03 -23.25 -8.07
C ALA A 252 -13.57 -22.91 -9.48
N ARG A 253 -13.95 -21.65 -9.72
CA ARG A 253 -14.60 -21.19 -10.96
C ARG A 253 -13.69 -20.34 -11.85
N GLY A 254 -12.40 -20.21 -11.50
CA GLY A 254 -11.45 -19.31 -12.16
C GLY A 254 -11.73 -17.80 -11.95
N ALA A 255 -12.85 -17.42 -11.34
CA ALA A 255 -13.28 -16.02 -11.17
C ALA A 255 -12.49 -15.22 -10.13
N TYR A 256 -11.63 -15.87 -9.35
CA TYR A 256 -10.92 -15.26 -8.22
C TYR A 256 -9.94 -14.14 -8.64
N ALA A 257 -9.16 -14.34 -9.70
CA ALA A 257 -8.11 -13.40 -10.11
C ALA A 257 -8.67 -12.01 -10.46
N ALA A 258 -9.76 -11.95 -11.25
CA ALA A 258 -10.43 -10.70 -11.59
C ALA A 258 -11.07 -10.04 -10.36
N TRP A 259 -11.66 -10.82 -9.45
CA TRP A 259 -12.32 -10.29 -8.26
C TRP A 259 -11.31 -9.74 -7.22
N VAL A 260 -10.14 -10.34 -7.05
CA VAL A 260 -9.22 -9.96 -5.96
C VAL A 260 -8.48 -8.64 -6.21
N TYR A 261 -8.13 -8.36 -7.46
CA TYR A 261 -7.41 -7.13 -7.83
C TYR A 261 -8.33 -5.91 -8.09
N GLU A 262 -9.64 -6.08 -8.01
CA GLU A 262 -10.62 -4.97 -8.02
C GLU A 262 -10.82 -4.43 -6.59
N PRO A 263 -10.27 -3.27 -6.20
CA PRO A 263 -10.29 -2.88 -4.79
C PRO A 263 -11.69 -2.44 -4.31
N GLU A 264 -12.06 -2.77 -3.07
CA GLU A 264 -13.36 -2.39 -2.48
C GLU A 264 -13.63 -0.88 -2.58
N SER A 265 -12.60 -0.05 -2.40
CA SER A 265 -12.71 1.41 -2.48
C SER A 265 -12.91 1.96 -3.91
N ALA A 266 -12.91 1.10 -4.94
CA ALA A 266 -13.46 1.39 -6.26
C ALA A 266 -14.96 1.02 -6.29
N VAL A 267 -15.29 -0.24 -5.98
CA VAL A 267 -16.68 -0.77 -5.98
C VAL A 267 -17.62 0.09 -5.14
N ALA A 268 -17.19 0.51 -3.95
CA ALA A 268 -17.97 1.38 -3.06
C ALA A 268 -18.25 2.77 -3.65
N LYS A 269 -17.37 3.30 -4.51
CA LYS A 269 -17.59 4.59 -5.20
C LYS A 269 -18.57 4.47 -6.36
N ASP A 270 -18.74 3.28 -6.94
CA ASP A 270 -19.72 3.03 -8.00
C ASP A 270 -21.09 2.65 -7.43
N ALA A 271 -21.16 1.80 -6.41
CA ALA A 271 -22.39 1.55 -5.65
C ALA A 271 -22.97 2.85 -5.08
N ALA A 272 -22.13 3.73 -4.53
CA ALA A 272 -22.52 5.05 -4.03
C ALA A 272 -22.76 6.12 -5.13
N LYS A 273 -22.97 5.70 -6.39
CA LYS A 273 -23.61 6.49 -7.47
C LYS A 273 -25.03 6.00 -7.80
N GLN A 274 -25.45 4.82 -7.34
CA GLN A 274 -26.63 4.13 -7.87
C GLN A 274 -27.85 4.16 -6.94
N GLN A 275 -27.72 4.13 -5.60
CA GLN A 275 -28.89 4.30 -4.71
C GLN A 275 -28.56 4.71 -3.27
N LYS A 276 -29.62 5.13 -2.56
CA LYS A 276 -29.65 5.55 -1.15
C LYS A 276 -29.06 4.44 -0.25
N PRO A 277 -28.08 4.74 0.63
CA PRO A 277 -27.42 3.70 1.41
C PRO A 277 -28.40 3.06 2.43
N PRO A 278 -28.42 1.71 2.55
CA PRO A 278 -29.24 1.03 3.54
C PRO A 278 -28.75 1.33 4.96
N THR A 279 -29.67 1.58 5.88
CA THR A 279 -29.41 1.98 7.27
C THR A 279 -28.96 0.82 8.14
N ARG A 280 -27.69 0.40 7.99
CA ARG A 280 -27.01 -0.46 8.96
C ARG A 280 -26.37 0.40 10.06
N SER A 281 -26.56 0.05 11.33
CA SER A 281 -25.80 0.64 12.43
C SER A 281 -24.30 0.40 12.23
N TYR A 282 -23.46 1.39 12.52
CA TYR A 282 -22.17 1.58 11.85
C TYR A 282 -21.00 1.75 12.82
N ASP A 283 -20.77 0.76 13.69
CA ASP A 283 -19.76 0.82 14.76
C ASP A 283 -18.50 -0.05 14.52
N ASP A 284 -18.46 -0.83 13.43
CA ASP A 284 -17.24 -1.49 12.92
C ASP A 284 -17.18 -1.29 11.39
N ARG A 285 -16.10 -0.68 10.90
CA ARG A 285 -16.18 0.24 9.73
C ARG A 285 -14.98 0.26 8.77
N SER A 286 -14.00 -0.64 8.90
CA SER A 286 -12.83 -0.65 8.01
C SER A 286 -12.23 -2.02 7.69
N SER A 287 -12.68 -3.11 8.32
CA SER A 287 -12.07 -4.44 8.19
C SER A 287 -13.08 -5.48 7.71
N LEU A 288 -12.79 -6.12 6.57
CA LEU A 288 -13.64 -7.17 5.99
C LEU A 288 -13.63 -8.43 6.88
N ARG A 289 -14.73 -9.17 6.99
CA ARG A 289 -14.74 -10.42 7.77
C ARG A 289 -14.23 -11.59 6.94
N PHE A 290 -13.25 -12.33 7.44
CA PHE A 290 -12.65 -13.46 6.73
C PHE A 290 -13.29 -14.78 7.16
N PHE A 291 -13.43 -15.00 8.46
CA PHE A 291 -13.84 -16.28 9.04
C PHE A 291 -15.17 -16.17 9.81
N GLN A 292 -15.90 -17.28 9.87
CA GLN A 292 -17.04 -17.43 10.79
C GLN A 292 -16.54 -17.59 12.23
N ASN A 293 -15.53 -18.45 12.44
CA ASN A 293 -14.87 -18.68 13.72
C ASN A 293 -14.13 -17.41 14.20
N ALA A 294 -14.38 -16.99 15.44
CA ALA A 294 -13.82 -15.77 16.02
C ALA A 294 -12.30 -15.84 16.28
N THR A 295 -11.77 -17.02 16.63
CA THR A 295 -10.33 -17.24 16.87
C THR A 295 -9.53 -17.10 15.58
N LEU A 296 -10.01 -17.68 14.48
CA LEU A 296 -9.39 -17.49 13.15
C LEU A 296 -9.51 -16.04 12.66
N GLU A 297 -10.63 -15.37 12.93
CA GLU A 297 -10.80 -13.94 12.63
C GLU A 297 -9.83 -13.07 13.44
N PHE A 298 -9.58 -13.39 14.72
CA PHE A 298 -8.59 -12.74 15.57
C PHE A 298 -7.16 -12.91 15.03
N PHE A 299 -6.72 -14.15 14.77
CA PHE A 299 -5.38 -14.40 14.22
C PHE A 299 -5.19 -13.86 12.80
N SER A 300 -6.26 -13.54 12.08
CA SER A 300 -6.20 -12.84 10.79
C SER A 300 -5.91 -11.34 10.88
N LYS A 301 -5.82 -10.75 12.10
CA LYS A 301 -5.63 -9.32 12.33
C LYS A 301 -4.27 -9.05 13.00
N SER A 302 -3.39 -8.33 12.30
CA SER A 302 -2.03 -7.96 12.72
C SER A 302 -1.88 -6.43 12.74
N PRO A 303 -1.99 -5.78 13.92
CA PRO A 303 -1.55 -4.40 14.11
C PRO A 303 -0.07 -4.23 13.78
N TRP A 304 0.28 -3.14 13.08
CA TRP A 304 1.61 -2.91 12.52
C TRP A 304 2.77 -3.08 13.52
N TYR A 305 2.57 -2.73 14.79
CA TYR A 305 3.60 -2.78 15.82
C TYR A 305 3.96 -4.21 16.26
N LEU A 306 3.14 -5.23 15.96
CA LEU A 306 3.47 -6.62 16.27
C LEU A 306 4.71 -7.10 15.49
N VAL A 307 4.90 -6.62 14.25
CA VAL A 307 6.05 -7.01 13.42
C VAL A 307 7.38 -6.58 14.06
N PRO A 308 7.66 -5.30 14.38
CA PRO A 308 8.88 -4.93 15.08
C PRO A 308 8.93 -5.51 16.50
N ALA A 309 7.81 -5.56 17.24
CA ALA A 309 7.79 -6.09 18.60
C ALA A 309 8.15 -7.59 18.69
N THR A 310 7.79 -8.40 17.70
CA THR A 310 8.21 -9.82 17.62
C THR A 310 9.61 -9.97 17.05
N TRP A 311 9.91 -9.33 15.92
CA TRP A 311 11.08 -9.69 15.12
C TRP A 311 12.36 -8.93 15.45
N VAL A 312 12.28 -7.73 16.07
CA VAL A 312 13.48 -7.03 16.55
C VAL A 312 14.14 -7.80 17.71
N PRO A 313 13.40 -8.28 18.75
CA PRO A 313 14.00 -9.16 19.76
C PRO A 313 14.61 -10.44 19.20
N VAL A 314 13.96 -11.10 18.23
CA VAL A 314 14.51 -12.31 17.58
C VAL A 314 15.80 -12.01 16.81
N ALA A 315 15.89 -10.86 16.13
CA ALA A 315 17.12 -10.43 15.47
C ALA A 315 18.24 -10.10 16.48
N LEU A 316 17.92 -9.50 17.62
CA LEU A 316 18.87 -9.16 18.68
C LEU A 316 19.39 -10.42 19.40
N VAL A 317 18.53 -11.39 19.71
CA VAL A 317 18.93 -12.68 20.27
C VAL A 317 19.85 -13.41 19.29
N SER A 318 19.50 -13.48 18.00
CA SER A 318 20.36 -14.07 16.98
C SER A 318 21.72 -13.35 16.82
N ILE A 319 21.78 -12.03 17.05
CA ILE A 319 23.05 -11.28 17.11
C ILE A 319 23.86 -11.66 18.35
N ALA A 320 23.22 -11.81 19.52
CA ALA A 320 23.88 -12.22 20.76
C ALA A 320 24.42 -13.65 20.69
N ASP A 321 23.60 -14.61 20.21
CA ASP A 321 24.01 -15.99 19.93
C ASP A 321 25.17 -16.02 18.93
N GLY A 322 25.11 -15.20 17.87
CA GLY A 322 26.18 -15.09 16.88
C GLY A 322 27.49 -14.56 17.48
N TRP A 323 27.41 -13.65 18.45
CA TRP A 323 28.56 -12.99 19.07
C TRP A 323 29.22 -13.83 20.19
N SER A 324 28.49 -14.71 20.86
CA SER A 324 29.09 -15.60 21.87
C SER A 324 30.07 -16.60 21.24
N GLU A 325 29.75 -17.14 20.07
CA GLU A 325 30.59 -18.11 19.32
C GLU A 325 31.96 -17.55 18.87
N ARG A 326 32.21 -16.23 18.95
CA ARG A 326 33.48 -15.61 18.50
C ARG A 326 34.73 -16.20 19.17
N GLU A 327 34.61 -16.60 20.44
CA GLU A 327 35.68 -17.21 21.25
C GLU A 327 36.00 -18.64 20.78
N GLY A 328 35.02 -19.32 20.15
CA GLY A 328 35.23 -20.59 19.47
C GLY A 328 35.90 -20.46 18.10
N ILE A 329 35.84 -19.29 17.45
CA ILE A 329 36.50 -19.01 16.16
C ILE A 329 38.00 -18.78 16.35
N SER A 330 38.38 -17.90 17.29
CA SER A 330 39.77 -17.72 17.70
C SER A 330 39.90 -17.69 19.23
N LYS A 331 40.79 -18.56 19.74
CA LYS A 331 41.22 -18.59 21.14
C LYS A 331 42.53 -17.83 21.38
N ARG A 332 43.00 -17.06 20.40
CA ARG A 332 44.19 -16.22 20.50
C ARG A 332 43.78 -14.77 20.61
N ASP A 333 44.45 -14.04 21.49
CA ASP A 333 44.30 -12.59 21.67
C ASP A 333 44.92 -11.76 20.51
N ASP A 334 45.40 -12.41 19.44
CA ASP A 334 45.96 -11.77 18.25
C ASP A 334 44.89 -11.20 17.30
N VAL A 335 43.68 -11.77 17.28
CA VAL A 335 42.55 -11.26 16.46
C VAL A 335 41.84 -10.12 17.18
N SER A 336 42.29 -8.89 16.91
CA SER A 336 41.67 -7.67 17.43
C SER A 336 40.14 -7.65 17.22
N GLY A 337 39.39 -7.29 18.27
CA GLY A 337 37.91 -7.26 18.26
C GLY A 337 37.30 -6.41 17.13
N TYR A 338 38.01 -5.40 16.63
CA TYR A 338 37.60 -4.63 15.46
C TYR A 338 37.41 -5.48 14.20
N VAL A 339 38.13 -6.60 14.06
CA VAL A 339 37.98 -7.55 12.95
C VAL A 339 36.63 -8.25 13.05
N PHE A 340 36.27 -8.78 14.23
CA PHE A 340 34.97 -9.40 14.47
C PHE A 340 33.81 -8.40 14.27
N VAL A 341 33.93 -7.16 14.78
CA VAL A 341 32.92 -6.10 14.54
C VAL A 341 32.76 -5.80 13.06
N SER A 342 33.86 -5.68 12.32
CA SER A 342 33.84 -5.39 10.87
C SER A 342 33.19 -6.51 10.06
N ILE A 343 33.52 -7.78 10.37
CA ILE A 343 32.93 -8.95 9.72
C ILE A 343 31.44 -9.08 10.06
N ALA A 344 31.06 -8.87 11.33
CA ALA A 344 29.67 -8.86 11.77
C ALA A 344 28.85 -7.80 11.04
N LEU A 345 29.34 -6.55 11.00
CA LEU A 345 28.69 -5.44 10.32
C LEU A 345 28.56 -5.66 8.80
N PHE A 346 29.63 -6.12 8.14
CA PHE A 346 29.59 -6.45 6.72
C PHE A 346 28.56 -7.55 6.42
N THR A 347 28.56 -8.62 7.22
CA THR A 347 27.66 -9.77 7.04
C THR A 347 26.20 -9.39 7.31
N PHE A 348 25.95 -8.55 8.31
CA PHE A 348 24.64 -7.96 8.59
C PHE A 348 24.15 -7.07 7.45
N VAL A 349 24.99 -6.17 6.93
CA VAL A 349 24.65 -5.30 5.79
C VAL A 349 24.41 -6.13 4.52
N ALA A 350 25.17 -7.20 4.30
CA ALA A 350 24.93 -8.15 3.22
C ALA A 350 23.56 -8.84 3.35
N GLY A 351 23.16 -9.26 4.56
CA GLY A 351 21.82 -9.78 4.83
C GLY A 351 20.71 -8.76 4.57
N TYR A 352 20.87 -7.52 5.04
CA TYR A 352 19.91 -6.44 4.79
C TYR A 352 19.79 -6.11 3.29
N ALA A 353 20.90 -6.18 2.53
CA ALA A 353 20.88 -6.03 1.08
C ALA A 353 20.20 -7.22 0.39
N ALA A 354 20.45 -8.45 0.85
CA ALA A 354 19.83 -9.68 0.35
C ALA A 354 18.30 -9.68 0.58
N TRP A 355 17.81 -9.13 1.70
CA TRP A 355 16.38 -8.93 1.90
C TRP A 355 15.75 -8.13 0.74
N SER A 356 16.42 -7.10 0.21
CA SER A 356 15.84 -6.33 -0.91
C SER A 356 15.63 -7.16 -2.19
N VAL A 357 16.39 -8.25 -2.37
CA VAL A 357 16.19 -9.25 -3.44
C VAL A 357 14.99 -10.14 -3.09
N MET A 358 14.93 -10.61 -1.85
CA MET A 358 13.84 -11.46 -1.34
C MET A 358 12.49 -10.74 -1.38
N GLU A 359 12.44 -9.46 -1.01
CA GLU A 359 11.27 -8.57 -1.13
C GLU A 359 10.70 -8.59 -2.54
N TYR A 360 11.51 -8.23 -3.53
CA TYR A 360 11.08 -8.18 -4.93
C TYR A 360 10.71 -9.56 -5.44
N GLY A 361 11.48 -10.59 -5.07
CA GLY A 361 11.24 -11.98 -5.44
C GLY A 361 9.90 -12.52 -4.90
N PHE A 362 9.64 -12.36 -3.60
CA PHE A 362 8.37 -12.74 -2.99
C PHE A 362 7.22 -11.92 -3.55
N HIS A 363 7.35 -10.59 -3.63
CA HIS A 363 6.25 -9.76 -4.10
C HIS A 363 5.87 -10.10 -5.56
N ARG A 364 6.85 -10.26 -6.46
CA ARG A 364 6.59 -10.58 -7.87
C ARG A 364 6.19 -12.04 -8.12
N PHE A 365 6.87 -13.01 -7.50
CA PHE A 365 6.75 -14.43 -7.89
C PHE A 365 5.97 -15.31 -6.90
N VAL A 366 5.66 -14.80 -5.70
CA VAL A 366 4.86 -15.53 -4.68
C VAL A 366 3.55 -14.81 -4.40
N PHE A 367 3.61 -13.52 -4.04
CA PHE A 367 2.46 -12.72 -3.63
C PHE A 367 1.56 -12.29 -4.79
N HIS A 368 2.08 -12.28 -6.03
CA HIS A 368 1.29 -12.07 -7.26
C HIS A 368 1.13 -13.34 -8.11
N HIS A 369 1.57 -14.50 -7.62
CA HIS A 369 1.26 -15.77 -8.26
C HIS A 369 -0.11 -16.25 -7.78
N VAL A 370 -1.16 -15.98 -8.56
CA VAL A 370 -2.53 -16.47 -8.29
C VAL A 370 -2.63 -17.96 -8.65
N PRO A 371 -2.74 -18.90 -7.69
CA PRO A 371 -2.83 -20.32 -7.99
C PRO A 371 -4.28 -20.72 -8.25
N SER A 372 -4.48 -21.77 -9.06
CA SER A 372 -5.80 -22.25 -9.44
C SER A 372 -6.53 -23.01 -8.32
N GLY A 373 -7.85 -23.15 -8.46
CA GLY A 373 -8.68 -23.95 -7.58
C GLY A 373 -8.98 -23.34 -6.21
N ARG A 374 -9.66 -24.11 -5.36
CA ARG A 374 -10.21 -23.65 -4.06
C ARG A 374 -9.11 -23.21 -3.09
N LEU A 375 -8.15 -24.10 -2.86
CA LEU A 375 -7.07 -23.91 -1.89
C LEU A 375 -6.06 -22.85 -2.36
N GLY A 376 -5.74 -22.82 -3.66
CA GLY A 376 -4.85 -21.82 -4.25
C GLY A 376 -5.34 -20.39 -4.02
N ALA A 377 -6.61 -20.13 -4.37
CA ALA A 377 -7.25 -18.83 -4.12
C ALA A 377 -7.31 -18.46 -2.64
N GLN A 378 -7.56 -19.44 -1.75
CA GLN A 378 -7.60 -19.23 -0.30
C GLN A 378 -6.23 -18.88 0.29
N ILE A 379 -5.16 -19.58 -0.12
CA ILE A 379 -3.79 -19.28 0.31
C ILE A 379 -3.39 -17.89 -0.18
N HIS A 380 -3.53 -17.62 -1.49
CA HIS A 380 -3.20 -16.31 -2.08
C HIS A 380 -3.97 -15.16 -1.42
N PHE A 381 -5.24 -15.37 -1.07
CA PHE A 381 -6.04 -14.37 -0.38
C PHE A 381 -5.52 -14.08 1.03
N LEU A 382 -5.05 -15.08 1.78
CA LEU A 382 -4.46 -14.85 3.10
C LEU A 382 -3.04 -14.27 3.03
N THR A 383 -2.27 -14.53 1.97
CA THR A 383 -0.88 -14.04 1.85
C THR A 383 -0.76 -12.63 1.30
N HIS A 384 -1.59 -12.21 0.34
CA HIS A 384 -1.49 -10.88 -0.29
C HIS A 384 -2.78 -10.38 -0.96
N GLY A 385 -3.63 -11.29 -1.46
CA GLY A 385 -4.87 -10.94 -2.15
C GLY A 385 -5.86 -10.15 -1.26
N CYS A 386 -5.86 -10.40 0.05
CA CYS A 386 -6.54 -9.58 1.05
C CYS A 386 -6.19 -8.09 0.93
N HIS A 387 -4.90 -7.80 0.82
CA HIS A 387 -4.35 -6.45 0.80
C HIS A 387 -4.66 -5.73 -0.53
N HIS A 388 -4.68 -6.45 -1.66
CA HIS A 388 -5.19 -5.90 -2.92
C HIS A 388 -6.69 -5.61 -2.88
N LYS A 389 -7.50 -6.48 -2.25
CA LYS A 389 -8.95 -6.27 -2.18
C LYS A 389 -9.33 -5.13 -1.23
N ALA A 390 -8.64 -5.01 -0.09
CA ALA A 390 -8.89 -4.01 0.95
C ALA A 390 -7.58 -3.30 1.41
N PRO A 391 -6.95 -2.47 0.55
CA PRO A 391 -5.68 -1.79 0.88
C PRO A 391 -5.78 -0.73 1.99
N GLY A 392 -6.98 -0.50 2.53
CA GLY A 392 -7.23 0.36 3.69
C GLY A 392 -7.45 -0.40 5.01
N ASP A 393 -7.49 -1.74 5.01
CA ASP A 393 -7.57 -2.53 6.25
C ASP A 393 -6.21 -2.54 6.95
N THR A 394 -6.02 -1.60 7.89
CA THR A 394 -4.78 -1.42 8.64
C THR A 394 -4.43 -2.59 9.54
N LEU A 395 -5.36 -3.51 9.79
CA LEU A 395 -5.13 -4.75 10.53
C LEU A 395 -4.72 -5.92 9.61
N ARG A 396 -4.76 -5.75 8.29
CA ARG A 396 -4.41 -6.80 7.30
C ARG A 396 -3.47 -6.33 6.20
N LEU A 397 -2.62 -5.38 6.56
CA LEU A 397 -1.55 -4.87 5.71
C LEU A 397 -0.22 -5.56 6.04
N THR A 398 0.15 -5.59 7.34
CA THR A 398 1.39 -6.24 7.79
C THR A 398 1.23 -7.75 7.91
N PHE A 399 2.30 -8.50 7.66
CA PHE A 399 2.22 -9.96 7.62
C PHE A 399 2.19 -10.56 9.04
N PRO A 400 1.14 -11.30 9.43
CA PRO A 400 0.94 -11.72 10.82
C PRO A 400 2.13 -12.55 11.36
N PRO A 401 2.74 -12.20 12.51
CA PRO A 401 3.93 -12.91 13.01
C PRO A 401 3.75 -14.43 13.18
N ALA A 402 2.56 -14.89 13.57
CA ALA A 402 2.26 -16.32 13.66
C ALA A 402 2.32 -17.04 12.29
N ALA A 403 1.94 -16.37 11.20
CA ALA A 403 2.05 -16.90 9.84
C ALA A 403 3.46 -16.72 9.26
N ALA A 404 4.19 -15.68 9.69
CA ALA A 404 5.58 -15.44 9.31
C ALA A 404 6.55 -16.46 9.94
N ALA A 405 6.30 -16.90 11.18
CA ALA A 405 7.24 -17.68 11.97
C ALA A 405 7.78 -18.94 11.29
N PRO A 406 6.97 -19.82 10.65
CA PRO A 406 7.50 -21.00 9.94
C PRO A 406 8.49 -20.63 8.82
N VAL A 407 8.20 -19.55 8.08
CA VAL A 407 9.06 -19.05 6.99
C VAL A 407 10.34 -18.44 7.53
N VAL A 408 10.25 -17.60 8.58
CA VAL A 408 11.39 -16.97 9.24
C VAL A 408 12.34 -18.03 9.83
N PHE A 409 11.82 -19.02 10.55
CA PHE A 409 12.65 -20.09 11.11
C PHE A 409 13.19 -21.04 10.04
N PHE A 410 12.45 -21.33 8.96
CA PHE A 410 12.99 -22.04 7.80
C PHE A 410 14.23 -21.33 7.24
N PHE A 411 14.15 -20.02 6.96
CA PHE A 411 15.31 -19.27 6.47
C PHE A 411 16.46 -19.23 7.49
N GLN A 412 16.19 -19.11 8.80
CA GLN A 412 17.24 -19.17 9.82
C GLN A 412 18.01 -20.50 9.77
N ARG A 413 17.32 -21.65 9.62
CA ARG A 413 17.98 -22.96 9.53
C ARG A 413 18.63 -23.18 8.18
N ALA A 414 18.03 -22.71 7.09
CA ALA A 414 18.62 -22.76 5.75
C ALA A 414 19.94 -21.97 5.68
N PHE A 415 19.99 -20.73 6.19
CA PHE A 415 21.22 -19.93 6.22
C PHE A 415 22.31 -20.57 7.10
N ARG A 416 21.95 -21.16 8.25
CA ARG A 416 22.89 -21.92 9.11
C ARG A 416 23.44 -23.17 8.40
N ALA A 417 22.58 -23.92 7.68
CA ALA A 417 23.01 -25.09 6.92
C ALA A 417 23.91 -24.73 5.72
N VAL A 418 23.55 -23.69 4.96
CA VAL A 418 24.37 -23.19 3.84
C VAL A 418 25.72 -22.68 4.34
N ALA A 419 25.76 -21.87 5.41
CA ALA A 419 27.02 -21.43 5.99
C ALA A 419 27.88 -22.62 6.45
N MET A 420 27.31 -23.60 7.15
CA MET A 420 28.06 -24.78 7.60
C MET A 420 28.63 -25.58 6.43
N ALA A 421 27.86 -25.76 5.35
CA ALA A 421 28.35 -26.40 4.12
C ALA A 421 29.48 -25.60 3.47
N THR A 422 29.34 -24.28 3.33
CA THR A 422 30.35 -23.39 2.74
C THR A 422 31.64 -23.36 3.55
N PHE A 423 31.59 -23.11 4.86
CA PHE A 423 32.79 -23.06 5.71
C PHE A 423 33.47 -24.43 5.82
N LYS A 424 32.72 -25.54 5.88
CA LYS A 424 33.29 -26.90 5.84
C LYS A 424 33.92 -27.25 4.49
N GLY A 425 33.36 -26.74 3.38
CA GLY A 425 33.94 -26.84 2.05
C GLY A 425 35.27 -26.07 1.93
N ILE A 426 35.27 -24.80 2.34
CA ILE A 426 36.47 -23.95 2.36
C ILE A 426 37.56 -24.57 3.25
N ALA A 427 37.21 -25.05 4.45
CA ALA A 427 38.20 -25.64 5.35
C ALA A 427 38.83 -26.93 4.79
N ARG A 428 38.08 -27.76 4.05
CA ARG A 428 38.63 -28.90 3.30
C ARG A 428 39.58 -28.48 2.17
N LEU A 429 39.27 -27.37 1.47
CA LEU A 429 40.11 -26.83 0.39
C LEU A 429 41.38 -26.13 0.92
N VAL A 430 41.37 -25.63 2.15
CA VAL A 430 42.55 -25.00 2.78
C VAL A 430 43.44 -26.04 3.46
N LEU A 431 42.85 -27.01 4.18
CA LEU A 431 43.57 -28.03 4.96
C LEU A 431 43.84 -29.30 4.15
N MET A 432 44.18 -29.16 2.85
CA MET A 432 44.12 -30.22 1.83
C MET A 432 44.67 -31.59 2.26
N ASN A 433 45.81 -31.60 2.98
CA ASN A 433 46.53 -32.81 3.38
C ASN A 433 46.50 -33.09 4.90
N GLU A 434 46.07 -32.12 5.73
CA GLU A 434 46.07 -32.24 7.21
C GLU A 434 44.77 -32.87 7.75
N GLY A 435 43.70 -32.83 6.97
CA GLY A 435 42.37 -33.28 7.39
C GLY A 435 41.66 -32.31 8.34
N LEU A 436 40.40 -32.63 8.66
CA LEU A 436 39.59 -31.89 9.63
C LEU A 436 39.57 -32.63 10.97
N ASN A 437 40.48 -32.26 11.87
CA ASN A 437 40.38 -32.66 13.28
C ASN A 437 39.24 -31.91 14.00
N GLU A 438 38.80 -32.42 15.15
CA GLU A 438 37.67 -31.86 15.91
C GLU A 438 37.85 -30.38 16.26
N SER A 439 39.07 -29.96 16.61
CA SER A 439 39.38 -28.55 16.88
C SER A 439 39.20 -27.65 15.66
N ALA A 440 39.45 -28.15 14.44
CA ALA A 440 39.19 -27.43 13.20
C ALA A 440 37.70 -27.45 12.82
N LEU A 441 37.00 -28.57 13.05
CA LEU A 441 35.57 -28.70 12.82
C LEU A 441 34.75 -27.78 13.75
N GLU A 442 35.17 -27.62 15.01
CA GLU A 442 34.53 -26.71 15.95
C GLU A 442 34.72 -25.24 15.55
N ARG A 443 35.94 -24.82 15.16
CA ARG A 443 36.16 -23.47 14.58
C ARG A 443 35.26 -23.21 13.37
N VAL A 444 35.06 -24.22 12.52
CA VAL A 444 34.14 -24.16 11.37
C VAL A 444 32.67 -24.04 11.83
N ARG A 445 32.25 -24.75 12.88
CA ARG A 445 30.91 -24.64 13.48
C ARG A 445 30.65 -23.23 14.01
N CYS A 446 31.55 -22.71 14.84
CA CYS A 446 31.46 -21.37 15.42
C CYS A 446 31.43 -20.28 14.33
N ALA A 447 32.31 -20.38 13.33
CA ALA A 447 32.35 -19.44 12.21
C ALA A 447 31.06 -19.47 11.38
N ALA A 448 30.59 -20.67 10.99
CA ALA A 448 29.35 -20.82 10.24
C ALA A 448 28.15 -20.26 11.02
N PHE A 449 28.09 -20.47 12.33
CA PHE A 449 27.02 -19.96 13.18
C PHE A 449 27.05 -18.44 13.34
N PHE A 450 28.24 -17.85 13.58
CA PHE A 450 28.46 -16.39 13.63
C PHE A 450 27.95 -15.73 12.35
N PHE A 451 28.49 -16.15 11.20
CA PHE A 451 28.14 -15.55 9.90
C PHE A 451 26.66 -15.73 9.57
N ALA A 452 26.10 -16.93 9.75
CA ALA A 452 24.68 -17.18 9.47
C ALA A 452 23.75 -16.35 10.37
N SER A 453 24.11 -16.15 11.65
CA SER A 453 23.24 -15.45 12.60
C SER A 453 23.28 -13.93 12.40
N PHE A 454 24.43 -13.34 12.03
CA PHE A 454 24.48 -11.93 11.59
C PHE A 454 23.79 -11.70 10.25
N PHE A 455 23.96 -12.60 9.26
CA PHE A 455 23.28 -12.52 7.97
C PHE A 455 21.76 -12.62 8.13
N PHE A 456 21.29 -13.60 8.92
CA PHE A 456 19.88 -13.77 9.24
C PHE A 456 19.28 -12.52 9.90
N SER A 457 19.94 -11.95 10.92
CA SER A 457 19.45 -10.73 11.57
C SER A 457 19.43 -9.53 10.63
N GLY A 458 20.37 -9.45 9.68
CA GLY A 458 20.35 -8.48 8.57
C GLY A 458 19.11 -8.65 7.70
N CYS A 459 18.83 -9.88 7.23
CA CYS A 459 17.63 -10.20 6.46
C CYS A 459 16.34 -9.89 7.23
N LEU A 460 16.28 -10.27 8.51
CA LEU A 460 15.09 -10.14 9.36
C LEU A 460 14.78 -8.66 9.69
N LEU A 461 15.79 -7.84 9.96
CA LEU A 461 15.58 -6.39 10.13
C LEU A 461 15.33 -5.68 8.79
N GLY A 462 15.80 -6.23 7.66
CA GLY A 462 15.34 -5.86 6.33
C GLY A 462 13.83 -6.06 6.15
N TYR A 463 13.31 -7.23 6.53
CA TYR A 463 11.88 -7.53 6.52
C TYR A 463 11.07 -6.58 7.43
N VAL A 464 11.52 -6.34 8.67
CA VAL A 464 10.84 -5.39 9.57
C VAL A 464 10.82 -3.97 8.97
N ALA A 465 11.93 -3.52 8.39
CA ALA A 465 11.99 -2.21 7.72
C ALA A 465 11.09 -2.15 6.48
N TYR A 466 10.98 -3.24 5.72
CA TYR A 466 10.05 -3.37 4.59
C TYR A 466 8.60 -3.23 5.04
N ASP A 467 8.14 -4.02 6.02
CA ASP A 467 6.70 -4.11 6.33
C ASP A 467 6.22 -2.85 7.08
N CYS A 468 7.07 -2.26 7.94
CA CYS A 468 6.84 -0.94 8.50
C CYS A 468 6.82 0.17 7.42
N THR A 469 7.66 0.06 6.37
CA THR A 469 7.61 0.99 5.23
C THR A 469 6.30 0.81 4.47
N HIS A 470 5.93 -0.42 4.13
CA HIS A 470 4.70 -0.80 3.44
C HIS A 470 3.46 -0.21 4.13
N PHE A 471 3.35 -0.40 5.45
CA PHE A 471 2.31 0.19 6.29
C PHE A 471 2.28 1.72 6.20
N ALA A 472 3.44 2.38 6.34
CA ALA A 472 3.54 3.83 6.21
C ALA A 472 3.17 4.33 4.80
N LEU A 473 3.46 3.58 3.73
CA LEU A 473 3.08 3.97 2.37
C LEU A 473 1.55 4.01 2.19
N HIS A 474 0.77 3.18 2.89
CA HIS A 474 -0.69 3.28 2.86
C HIS A 474 -1.21 4.35 3.82
N VAL A 475 -0.82 4.29 5.09
CA VAL A 475 -1.46 5.04 6.18
C VAL A 475 -1.00 6.50 6.27
N ALA A 476 0.30 6.79 6.11
CA ALA A 476 0.82 8.14 6.33
C ALA A 476 0.39 9.10 5.20
N ASP A 477 0.05 10.34 5.54
CA ASP A 477 -0.35 11.33 4.55
C ASP A 477 0.85 11.82 3.70
N GLY A 478 0.54 12.32 2.50
CA GLY A 478 1.58 12.73 1.55
C GLY A 478 2.37 13.99 1.97
N ALA A 479 1.85 14.85 2.85
CA ALA A 479 2.56 16.01 3.35
C ALA A 479 3.57 15.62 4.44
N THR A 480 3.19 14.73 5.36
CA THR A 480 4.11 14.13 6.35
C THR A 480 5.25 13.40 5.66
N LEU A 481 4.98 12.53 4.67
CA LEU A 481 6.06 11.84 3.93
C LEU A 481 6.97 12.84 3.18
N ARG A 482 6.44 13.93 2.62
CA ARG A 482 7.25 15.01 2.02
C ARG A 482 8.01 15.87 3.03
N LEU A 483 7.68 15.81 4.32
CA LEU A 483 8.49 16.42 5.38
C LEU A 483 9.67 15.49 5.72
N VAL A 484 9.41 14.20 5.93
CA VAL A 484 10.44 13.17 6.16
C VAL A 484 11.46 13.14 5.00
N ASP A 485 10.99 13.17 3.75
CA ASP A 485 11.85 13.21 2.56
C ASP A 485 12.77 14.45 2.51
N ARG A 486 12.34 15.59 3.07
CA ARG A 486 13.17 16.82 3.15
C ARG A 486 14.11 16.84 4.34
N LEU A 487 13.76 16.19 5.45
CA LEU A 487 14.58 16.15 6.66
C LEU A 487 15.69 15.09 6.59
N PHE A 488 15.41 13.95 5.93
CA PHE A 488 16.29 12.76 5.95
C PHE A 488 16.75 12.32 4.55
N GLY A 489 16.46 13.10 3.49
CA GLY A 489 16.85 12.78 2.12
C GLY A 489 16.18 11.52 1.55
N THR A 490 15.05 11.09 2.12
CA THR A 490 14.33 9.88 1.70
C THR A 490 13.47 10.12 0.45
N SER A 491 12.71 9.10 0.05
CA SER A 491 11.83 9.14 -1.13
C SER A 491 10.46 8.49 -0.89
N LEU A 492 10.00 8.46 0.37
CA LEU A 492 8.78 7.80 0.81
C LEU A 492 7.53 8.35 0.11
N ALA A 493 7.44 9.65 -0.17
CA ALA A 493 6.31 10.21 -0.90
C ALA A 493 6.27 9.72 -2.36
N ARG A 494 7.43 9.48 -3.00
CA ARG A 494 7.53 8.89 -4.34
C ARG A 494 7.20 7.40 -4.32
N LYS A 495 7.69 6.65 -3.32
CA LYS A 495 7.36 5.23 -3.11
C LYS A 495 5.85 5.05 -2.91
N LYS A 496 5.21 5.86 -2.05
CA LYS A 496 3.74 5.90 -1.87
C LYS A 496 3.02 6.09 -3.22
N SER A 497 3.45 7.06 -4.03
CA SER A 497 2.87 7.29 -5.36
C SER A 497 3.05 6.11 -6.33
N LYS A 498 4.22 5.44 -6.35
CA LYS A 498 4.43 4.24 -7.17
C LYS A 498 3.60 3.05 -6.69
N HIS A 499 3.59 2.78 -5.38
CA HIS A 499 2.89 1.64 -4.81
C HIS A 499 1.35 1.79 -4.83
N LEU A 500 0.80 2.99 -4.63
CA LEU A 500 -0.64 3.19 -4.84
C LEU A 500 -1.05 3.01 -6.32
N ARG A 501 -0.15 3.25 -7.30
CA ARG A 501 -0.42 2.87 -8.71
C ARG A 501 -0.34 1.36 -8.93
N HIS A 502 0.45 0.62 -8.15
CA HIS A 502 0.41 -0.84 -8.15
C HIS A 502 -0.97 -1.36 -7.67
N HIS A 503 -1.58 -0.76 -6.65
CA HIS A 503 -2.93 -1.15 -6.21
C HIS A 503 -4.07 -0.70 -7.13
N PHE A 504 -3.98 0.51 -7.71
CA PHE A 504 -5.14 1.17 -8.35
C PHE A 504 -5.00 1.41 -9.86
N VAL A 505 -3.91 0.96 -10.52
CA VAL A 505 -3.67 1.18 -11.96
C VAL A 505 -3.16 -0.07 -12.68
N ASP A 506 -2.04 -0.65 -12.22
CA ASP A 506 -1.44 -1.84 -12.84
C ASP A 506 -0.67 -2.64 -11.77
N HIS A 507 -1.26 -3.76 -11.32
CA HIS A 507 -0.72 -4.63 -10.28
C HIS A 507 0.36 -5.59 -10.81
N ALA A 508 0.58 -5.66 -12.12
CA ALA A 508 1.68 -6.40 -12.73
C ALA A 508 3.00 -5.59 -12.79
N ARG A 509 3.04 -4.41 -12.14
CA ARG A 509 4.16 -3.46 -12.13
C ARG A 509 4.47 -2.88 -10.75
N ALA A 510 5.69 -2.40 -10.57
CA ALA A 510 6.20 -1.73 -9.36
C ALA A 510 6.12 -2.60 -8.10
N PHE A 511 6.86 -3.71 -8.12
CA PHE A 511 6.93 -4.68 -7.02
C PHE A 511 7.88 -4.24 -5.89
N GLY A 512 8.80 -3.30 -6.13
CA GLY A 512 9.71 -2.78 -5.11
C GLY A 512 9.04 -1.78 -4.17
N ILE A 513 8.92 -2.14 -2.89
CA ILE A 513 8.29 -1.32 -1.84
C ILE A 513 9.35 -0.49 -1.12
N SER A 514 10.45 -1.11 -0.69
CA SER A 514 11.59 -0.42 -0.08
C SER A 514 12.44 0.27 -1.14
N SER A 515 12.51 -0.26 -2.37
CA SER A 515 13.50 0.15 -3.37
C SER A 515 13.08 -0.07 -4.83
N GLU A 516 13.01 1.03 -5.59
CA GLU A 516 12.76 1.06 -7.05
C GLU A 516 13.98 0.61 -7.89
N ARG A 517 14.98 -0.05 -7.30
CA ARG A 517 16.16 -0.53 -8.03
C ARG A 517 15.82 -1.75 -8.88
N TRP A 518 15.10 -2.71 -8.30
CA TRP A 518 14.76 -3.98 -8.95
C TRP A 518 13.74 -3.79 -10.09
N ASP A 519 12.75 -2.92 -9.92
CA ASP A 519 11.80 -2.60 -11.00
C ASP A 519 12.45 -1.94 -12.22
N ARG A 520 13.51 -1.13 -12.02
CA ARG A 520 14.29 -0.54 -13.12
C ARG A 520 15.16 -1.58 -13.80
N LEU A 521 15.88 -2.39 -13.02
CA LEU A 521 16.76 -3.44 -13.54
C LEU A 521 15.98 -4.48 -14.36
N LEU A 522 14.82 -4.89 -13.87
CA LEU A 522 13.98 -5.95 -14.45
C LEU A 522 12.78 -5.41 -15.26
N ARG A 523 12.77 -4.10 -15.53
CA ARG A 523 11.80 -3.36 -16.37
C ARG A 523 10.32 -3.55 -15.99
N THR A 524 10.03 -3.76 -14.71
CA THR A 524 8.67 -3.88 -14.16
C THR A 524 8.10 -2.57 -13.62
N GLU A 525 8.76 -1.43 -13.78
CA GLU A 525 8.17 -0.16 -13.36
C GLU A 525 6.99 0.30 -14.24
N HIS A 526 6.09 1.09 -13.64
CA HIS A 526 5.12 1.90 -14.36
C HIS A 526 5.85 2.85 -15.32
N ALA A 527 5.32 3.00 -16.54
CA ALA A 527 5.79 4.04 -17.44
C ALA A 527 5.76 5.42 -16.76
N CYS A 528 6.73 6.27 -17.11
CA CYS A 528 6.69 7.68 -16.75
C CYS A 528 5.51 8.32 -17.49
N VAL A 529 4.54 8.82 -16.72
CA VAL A 529 3.65 9.87 -17.21
C VAL A 529 4.51 11.14 -17.20
N SER A 530 4.82 11.63 -18.41
CA SER A 530 5.64 12.82 -18.67
C SER A 530 4.93 14.11 -18.29
#